data_AF-A0A6N6SQD6-F1
#
_entry.id   AF-A0A6N6SQD6-F1
#
_cell.length_a   1.000
_cell.length_b   1.000
_cell.length_c   1.000
_cell.angle_alpha   90.00
_cell.angle_beta   90.00
_cell.angle_gamma   90.00
#
_symmetry.space_group_name_H-M   'P 1'
#
loop_
_entity.id
_entity.type
_entity.pdbx_description
1 polymer ?
#
loop_
_entity_poly.entity_id
_entity_poly.type
_entity_poly.pdbx_seq_one_letter_code
_entity_poly.pdbx_strand_id
1 'polypeptide(L)'
;MRKFFSSTVFLLFFHSFLFAQGGYKDLMNEGDSYLNRNPPDVMMARMKYLQALSKETNDPEVYIKIAITFIQGKDERSANLYLNDGLKLFPEGKSNMKAILTYYKGMVKEFIPPDTKDTNKIKKHFSEGIKYYLESLDYLETPSFTWNDFEFSKVNVFCDVGRLYMMINDAENGIKYFNLCLQEMNGDKNNRYYDIANFGLGQIYKFLGSSDSAVVHFNNILANEPGNLNALSELYDLYFNTGKYDEGFAVVSRIDSMITKVYNDLIQRKNAQKDSVNYFGNILYNTKMEKGHLMFNAQKFDESVKFYKEAYKLKKSKKLLSVLKKMTILSEMSQKGFVPVVKDGLFISKGAEYFFYIPSELKQNADSSYNAAVTSIITGGVDMNLSNVIESSYDASAPDNPDKEIALKYAKNEYSLTFKCGNNNYTQNFVKKFNSAGKNISTSADGKPVSLTAKPGSAEQEILMFLCRAAGK
;
A
#
# COMPACT_ATOMS: atom_id res chain seq x y z
N MET A 1 18.00 -19.92 -83.80
CA MET A 1 17.92 -18.71 -82.94
C MET A 1 16.66 -18.82 -82.10
N ARG A 2 16.71 -19.57 -80.99
CA ARG A 2 16.88 -19.04 -79.62
C ARG A 2 15.74 -18.07 -79.28
N LYS A 3 14.64 -18.45 -78.62
CA LYS A 3 14.55 -19.04 -77.26
C LYS A 3 15.60 -18.44 -76.32
N PHE A 4 15.54 -17.13 -76.04
CA PHE A 4 16.36 -16.48 -75.01
C PHE A 4 15.77 -15.17 -74.41
N PHE A 5 14.48 -14.87 -74.61
CA PHE A 5 13.89 -13.60 -74.16
C PHE A 5 12.93 -13.68 -72.95
N SER A 6 12.76 -14.85 -72.34
CA SER A 6 11.81 -15.04 -71.22
C SER A 6 12.46 -15.08 -69.82
N SER A 7 13.77 -15.32 -69.72
CA SER A 7 14.44 -15.55 -68.42
C SER A 7 14.97 -14.25 -67.78
N THR A 8 15.36 -13.26 -68.58
CA THR A 8 16.01 -12.03 -68.10
C THR A 8 15.01 -11.01 -67.53
N VAL A 9 13.78 -10.97 -68.06
CA VAL A 9 12.70 -10.15 -67.52
C VAL A 9 12.24 -10.72 -66.17
N PHE A 10 12.17 -12.04 -66.03
CA PHE A 10 11.80 -12.70 -64.77
C PHE A 10 12.84 -12.45 -63.66
N LEU A 11 14.14 -12.44 -63.98
CA LEU A 11 15.23 -12.13 -63.04
C LEU A 11 15.28 -10.66 -62.60
N LEU A 12 14.93 -9.71 -63.48
CA LEU A 12 14.88 -8.28 -63.13
C LEU A 12 13.68 -7.95 -62.22
N PHE A 13 12.54 -8.61 -62.41
CA PHE A 13 11.41 -8.52 -61.47
C PHE A 13 11.70 -9.22 -60.14
N PHE A 14 12.45 -10.33 -60.14
CA PHE A 14 12.86 -11.00 -58.90
C PHE A 14 13.87 -10.19 -58.08
N HIS A 15 14.84 -9.52 -58.72
CA HIS A 15 15.80 -8.65 -58.03
C HIS A 15 15.17 -7.38 -57.48
N SER A 16 14.25 -6.74 -58.22
CA SER A 16 13.56 -5.54 -57.72
C SER A 16 12.59 -5.84 -56.57
N PHE A 17 11.98 -7.03 -56.54
CA PHE A 17 11.17 -7.50 -55.41
C PHE A 17 12.01 -7.81 -54.16
N LEU A 18 13.21 -8.40 -54.33
CA LEU A 18 14.15 -8.67 -53.23
C LEU A 18 14.76 -7.39 -52.61
N PHE A 19 15.05 -6.35 -53.41
CA PHE A 19 15.52 -5.06 -52.89
C PHE A 19 14.40 -4.24 -52.23
N ALA A 20 13.15 -4.38 -52.68
CA ALA A 20 12.00 -3.71 -52.05
C ALA A 20 11.66 -4.31 -50.67
N GLN A 21 11.77 -5.63 -50.49
CA GLN A 21 11.54 -6.29 -49.20
C GLN A 21 12.64 -6.01 -48.15
N GLY A 22 13.86 -5.66 -48.57
CA GLY A 22 14.94 -5.28 -47.64
C GLY A 22 14.72 -3.92 -46.98
N GLY A 23 14.27 -2.93 -47.75
CA GLY A 23 14.29 -1.52 -47.30
C GLY A 23 13.26 -1.16 -46.21
N TYR A 24 12.12 -1.84 -46.13
CA TYR A 24 11.12 -1.53 -45.08
C TYR A 24 11.45 -2.21 -43.75
N LYS A 25 12.06 -3.40 -43.78
CA LYS A 25 12.52 -4.10 -42.56
C LYS A 25 13.65 -3.36 -41.87
N ASP A 26 14.55 -2.74 -42.63
CA ASP A 26 15.57 -1.85 -42.07
C ASP A 26 14.95 -0.66 -41.34
N LEU A 27 13.90 -0.05 -41.92
CA LEU A 27 13.14 1.02 -41.25
C LEU A 27 12.43 0.53 -39.99
N MET A 28 11.91 -0.70 -39.99
CA MET A 28 11.31 -1.33 -38.80
C MET A 28 12.37 -1.52 -37.69
N ASN A 29 13.54 -2.05 -38.03
CA ASN A 29 14.65 -2.24 -37.08
C ASN A 29 15.18 -0.90 -36.54
N GLU A 30 15.30 0.12 -37.40
CA GLU A 30 15.64 1.47 -36.96
C GLU A 30 14.59 2.01 -35.99
N GLY A 31 13.30 1.84 -36.30
CA GLY A 31 12.20 2.21 -35.42
C GLY A 31 12.30 1.53 -34.04
N ASP A 32 12.57 0.23 -34.00
CA ASP A 32 12.76 -0.53 -32.76
C ASP A 32 13.95 0.02 -31.96
N SER A 33 15.04 0.39 -32.65
CA SER A 33 16.23 0.99 -32.01
C SER A 33 15.92 2.32 -31.31
N TYR A 34 14.95 3.09 -31.82
CA TYR A 34 14.47 4.32 -31.18
C TYR A 34 13.54 4.02 -30.00
N LEU A 35 12.65 3.03 -30.11
CA LEU A 35 11.77 2.62 -29.02
C LEU A 35 12.54 2.02 -27.83
N ASN A 36 13.61 1.29 -28.10
CA ASN A 36 14.39 0.59 -27.06
C ASN A 36 15.39 1.50 -26.31
N ARG A 37 15.41 2.81 -26.59
CA ARG A 37 16.22 3.78 -25.84
C ARG A 37 15.65 4.03 -24.44
N ASN A 38 16.48 4.55 -23.55
CA ASN A 38 16.06 4.95 -22.20
C ASN A 38 16.38 6.45 -21.96
N PRO A 39 15.39 7.37 -22.06
CA PRO A 39 13.98 7.13 -22.40
C PRO A 39 13.74 6.82 -23.89
N PRO A 40 12.61 6.18 -24.25
CA PRO A 40 12.23 5.90 -25.65
C PRO A 40 12.04 7.15 -26.50
N ASP A 41 12.47 7.11 -27.77
CA ASP A 41 12.21 8.16 -28.76
C ASP A 41 11.00 7.77 -29.64
N VAL A 42 9.80 7.91 -29.06
CA VAL A 42 8.53 7.48 -29.65
C VAL A 42 8.23 8.19 -30.98
N MET A 43 8.63 9.46 -31.10
CA MET A 43 8.37 10.25 -32.31
C MET A 43 9.22 9.74 -33.48
N MET A 44 10.53 9.54 -33.26
CA MET A 44 11.41 9.03 -34.31
C MET A 44 11.05 7.59 -34.71
N ALA A 45 10.73 6.74 -33.74
CA ALA A 45 10.23 5.39 -34.01
C ALA A 45 8.99 5.42 -34.91
N ARG A 46 7.99 6.25 -34.56
CA ARG A 46 6.77 6.41 -35.35
C ARG A 46 7.06 6.86 -36.77
N MET A 47 7.96 7.83 -36.95
CA MET A 47 8.34 8.30 -38.28
C MET A 47 8.93 7.18 -39.14
N LYS A 48 9.78 6.32 -38.55
CA LYS A 48 10.37 5.18 -39.26
C LYS A 48 9.33 4.14 -39.65
N TYR A 49 8.39 3.81 -38.76
CA TYR A 49 7.30 2.88 -39.10
C TYR A 49 6.35 3.43 -40.15
N LEU A 50 6.04 4.74 -40.14
CA LEU A 50 5.24 5.37 -41.21
C LEU A 50 5.97 5.35 -42.56
N GLN A 51 7.30 5.49 -42.57
CA GLN A 51 8.10 5.29 -43.78
C GLN A 51 8.11 3.83 -44.23
N ALA A 52 8.11 2.87 -43.31
CA ALA A 52 7.96 1.46 -43.64
C ALA A 52 6.59 1.19 -44.27
N LEU A 53 5.52 1.77 -43.72
CA LEU A 53 4.15 1.63 -44.24
C LEU A 53 3.99 2.17 -45.66
N SER A 54 4.69 3.24 -46.02
CA SER A 54 4.64 3.76 -47.40
C SER A 54 5.34 2.85 -48.42
N LYS A 55 6.14 1.88 -47.95
CA LYS A 55 6.84 0.89 -48.78
C LYS A 55 6.14 -0.47 -48.79
N GLU A 56 5.51 -0.86 -47.68
CA GLU A 56 4.81 -2.12 -47.53
C GLU A 56 3.50 -1.91 -46.74
N THR A 57 2.37 -2.18 -47.39
CA THR A 57 1.02 -1.99 -46.83
C THR A 57 0.31 -3.29 -46.48
N ASN A 58 0.88 -4.45 -46.83
CA ASN A 58 0.26 -5.75 -46.57
C ASN A 58 0.91 -6.48 -45.39
N ASP A 59 1.90 -5.88 -44.74
CA ASP A 59 2.52 -6.42 -43.54
C ASP A 59 1.79 -5.89 -42.27
N PRO A 60 1.03 -6.74 -41.55
CA PRO A 60 0.28 -6.34 -40.36
C PRO A 60 1.20 -5.85 -39.22
N GLU A 61 2.46 -6.28 -39.19
CA GLU A 61 3.41 -5.89 -38.16
C GLU A 61 3.66 -4.38 -38.17
N VAL A 62 3.71 -3.78 -39.36
CA VAL A 62 3.92 -2.33 -39.54
C VAL A 62 2.80 -1.56 -38.85
N TYR A 63 1.55 -1.99 -39.03
CA TYR A 63 0.38 -1.37 -38.39
C TYR A 63 0.41 -1.50 -36.86
N ILE A 64 0.79 -2.67 -36.33
CA ILE A 64 0.91 -2.89 -34.89
C ILE A 64 1.98 -1.96 -34.30
N LYS A 65 3.18 -1.88 -34.93
CA LYS A 65 4.26 -1.02 -34.44
C LYS A 65 3.88 0.46 -34.45
N ILE A 66 3.21 0.94 -35.50
CA ILE A 66 2.68 2.31 -35.53
C ILE A 66 1.68 2.53 -34.38
N ALA A 67 0.72 1.61 -34.20
CA ALA A 67 -0.28 1.71 -33.15
C ALA A 67 0.34 1.76 -31.75
N ILE A 68 1.36 0.95 -31.46
CA ILE A 68 2.10 0.98 -30.19
C ILE A 68 2.65 2.37 -29.90
N THR A 69 3.21 3.06 -30.89
CA THR A 69 3.71 4.43 -30.69
C THR A 69 2.62 5.44 -30.35
N PHE A 70 1.39 5.23 -30.82
CA PHE A 70 0.24 6.08 -30.47
C PHE A 70 -0.35 5.71 -29.11
N ILE A 71 -0.34 4.42 -28.76
CA ILE A 71 -0.68 3.94 -27.41
C ILE A 71 0.24 4.57 -26.36
N GLN A 72 1.56 4.55 -26.58
CA GLN A 72 2.53 5.23 -25.69
C GLN A 72 2.28 6.75 -25.62
N GLY A 73 1.83 7.35 -26.72
CA GLY A 73 1.41 8.74 -26.78
C GLY A 73 -0.01 9.03 -26.23
N LYS A 74 -0.73 8.02 -25.75
CA LYS A 74 -2.13 8.09 -25.29
C LYS A 74 -3.09 8.67 -26.34
N ASP A 75 -2.81 8.44 -27.63
CA ASP A 75 -3.67 8.84 -28.74
C ASP A 75 -4.52 7.65 -29.21
N GLU A 76 -5.66 7.46 -28.54
CA GLU A 76 -6.62 6.38 -28.83
C GLU A 76 -7.11 6.42 -30.29
N ARG A 77 -7.36 7.61 -30.83
CA ARG A 77 -7.94 7.76 -32.18
C ARG A 77 -6.97 7.25 -33.23
N SER A 78 -5.73 7.71 -33.17
CA SER A 78 -4.70 7.29 -34.13
C SER A 78 -4.34 5.82 -33.95
N ALA A 79 -4.21 5.33 -32.71
CA ALA A 79 -3.95 3.92 -32.46
C ALA A 79 -5.05 3.03 -33.09
N ASN A 80 -6.33 3.33 -32.85
CA ASN A 80 -7.43 2.59 -33.43
C ASN A 80 -7.49 2.68 -34.96
N LEU A 81 -7.11 3.82 -35.56
CA LEU A 81 -7.05 3.96 -37.01
C LEU A 81 -6.12 2.90 -37.62
N TYR A 82 -4.87 2.83 -37.15
CA TYR A 82 -3.88 1.88 -37.69
C TYR A 82 -4.22 0.43 -37.34
N LEU A 83 -4.74 0.16 -36.15
CA LEU A 83 -5.20 -1.20 -35.79
C LEU A 83 -6.34 -1.66 -36.70
N ASN A 84 -7.32 -0.80 -36.97
CA ASN A 84 -8.42 -1.12 -37.87
C ASN A 84 -7.96 -1.30 -39.32
N ASP A 85 -6.97 -0.52 -39.78
CA ASP A 85 -6.38 -0.71 -41.11
C ASP A 85 -5.62 -2.03 -41.22
N GLY A 86 -4.82 -2.39 -40.21
CA GLY A 86 -4.16 -3.70 -40.15
C GLY A 86 -5.15 -4.87 -40.11
N LEU A 87 -6.28 -4.73 -39.42
CA LEU A 87 -7.33 -5.76 -39.36
C LEU A 87 -8.00 -6.01 -40.71
N LYS A 88 -8.04 -5.03 -41.63
CA LYS A 88 -8.60 -5.21 -42.99
C LYS A 88 -7.81 -6.23 -43.82
N LEU A 89 -6.55 -6.50 -43.46
CA LEU A 89 -5.74 -7.54 -44.08
C LEU A 89 -6.24 -8.96 -43.78
N PHE A 90 -7.14 -9.12 -42.80
CA PHE A 90 -7.69 -10.40 -42.35
C PHE A 90 -9.22 -10.42 -42.40
N PRO A 91 -9.83 -10.39 -43.61
CA PRO A 91 -11.28 -10.30 -43.76
C PRO A 91 -12.02 -11.47 -43.11
N GLU A 92 -11.45 -12.68 -43.16
CA GLU A 92 -12.03 -13.89 -42.57
C GLU A 92 -10.95 -14.77 -41.93
N GLY A 93 -11.38 -15.75 -41.12
CA GLY A 93 -10.50 -16.74 -40.53
C GLY A 93 -9.76 -16.31 -39.26
N LYS A 94 -9.08 -17.30 -38.68
CA LYS A 94 -8.12 -17.13 -37.59
C LYS A 94 -6.77 -16.69 -38.16
N SER A 95 -6.02 -15.94 -37.37
CA SER A 95 -4.66 -15.50 -37.69
C SER A 95 -4.05 -14.99 -36.40
N ASN A 96 -2.86 -15.47 -36.07
CA ASN A 96 -2.13 -14.99 -34.91
C ASN A 96 -1.91 -13.46 -34.95
N MET A 97 -1.69 -12.88 -36.13
CA MET A 97 -1.56 -11.42 -36.26
C MET A 97 -2.88 -10.68 -36.07
N LYS A 98 -4.01 -11.28 -36.50
CA LYS A 98 -5.35 -10.74 -36.22
C LYS A 98 -5.63 -10.77 -34.71
N ALA A 99 -5.22 -11.83 -34.01
CA ALA A 99 -5.29 -11.92 -32.56
C ALA A 99 -4.50 -10.78 -31.90
N ILE A 100 -3.23 -10.57 -32.29
CA ILE A 100 -2.39 -9.48 -31.76
C ILE A 100 -3.02 -8.11 -32.03
N LEU A 101 -3.45 -7.81 -33.26
CA LEU A 101 -4.12 -6.55 -33.60
C LEU A 101 -5.34 -6.30 -32.71
N THR A 102 -6.15 -7.34 -32.47
CA THR A 102 -7.35 -7.28 -31.64
C THR A 102 -6.99 -7.09 -30.17
N TYR A 103 -5.96 -7.77 -29.67
CA TYR A 103 -5.43 -7.58 -28.32
C TYR A 103 -4.98 -6.13 -28.09
N TYR A 104 -4.26 -5.53 -29.03
CA TYR A 104 -3.85 -4.11 -28.93
C TYR A 104 -5.04 -3.14 -28.95
N LYS A 105 -6.19 -3.50 -29.55
CA LYS A 105 -7.43 -2.70 -29.40
C LYS A 105 -7.95 -2.74 -27.96
N GLY A 106 -7.78 -3.86 -27.27
CA GLY A 106 -8.02 -3.96 -25.82
C GLY A 106 -7.10 -3.03 -25.04
N MET A 107 -5.79 -3.04 -25.34
CA MET A 107 -4.81 -2.15 -24.69
C MET A 107 -5.13 -0.67 -24.85
N VAL A 108 -5.61 -0.25 -26.02
CA VAL A 108 -6.03 1.14 -26.27
C VAL A 108 -7.11 1.59 -25.27
N LYS A 109 -7.98 0.66 -24.83
CA LYS A 109 -9.07 0.94 -23.88
C LYS A 109 -8.65 0.95 -22.42
N GLU A 110 -7.38 0.71 -22.11
CA GLU A 110 -6.89 0.84 -20.73
C GLU A 110 -6.62 2.29 -20.33
N PHE A 111 -6.55 3.19 -21.30
CA PHE A 111 -6.26 4.60 -21.07
C PHE A 111 -7.56 5.39 -20.92
N ILE A 112 -7.90 5.73 -19.67
CA ILE A 112 -9.02 6.64 -19.41
C ILE A 112 -8.69 8.02 -20.01
N PRO A 113 -9.59 8.63 -20.81
CA PRO A 113 -9.40 9.99 -21.28
C PRO A 113 -9.29 10.95 -20.07
N PRO A 114 -8.27 11.84 -20.02
CA PRO A 114 -7.85 12.54 -18.80
C PRO A 114 -8.93 13.38 -18.11
N ASP A 115 -9.98 13.80 -18.83
CA ASP A 115 -11.07 14.61 -18.30
C ASP A 115 -12.31 13.80 -17.88
N THR A 116 -12.26 12.47 -17.99
CA THR A 116 -13.41 11.61 -17.68
C THR A 116 -13.49 11.35 -16.18
N LYS A 117 -14.35 12.09 -15.48
CA LYS A 117 -14.73 11.82 -14.07
C LYS A 117 -15.97 10.93 -13.95
N ASP A 118 -16.64 10.66 -15.07
CA ASP A 118 -17.84 9.85 -15.14
C ASP A 118 -17.49 8.36 -15.00
N THR A 119 -17.79 7.81 -13.82
CA THR A 119 -17.50 6.41 -13.48
C THR A 119 -18.19 5.42 -14.39
N ASN A 120 -19.38 5.74 -14.94
CA ASN A 120 -20.08 4.86 -15.87
C ASN A 120 -19.39 4.83 -17.23
N LYS A 121 -18.89 5.97 -17.71
CA LYS A 121 -18.09 6.02 -18.94
C LYS A 121 -16.78 5.27 -18.79
N ILE A 122 -16.10 5.41 -17.66
CA ILE A 122 -14.88 4.65 -17.34
C ILE A 122 -15.17 3.15 -17.36
N LYS A 123 -16.23 2.70 -16.66
CA LYS A 123 -16.62 1.29 -16.63
C LYS A 123 -16.90 0.75 -18.02
N LYS A 124 -17.69 1.48 -18.82
CA LYS A 124 -17.98 1.11 -20.21
C LYS A 124 -16.71 1.00 -21.05
N HIS A 125 -15.78 1.95 -20.89
CA HIS A 125 -14.52 1.96 -21.61
C HIS A 125 -13.68 0.70 -21.30
N PHE A 126 -13.54 0.32 -20.04
CA PHE A 126 -12.87 -0.92 -19.67
C PHE A 126 -13.62 -2.17 -20.11
N SER A 127 -14.96 -2.17 -20.08
CA SER A 127 -15.76 -3.27 -20.63
C SER A 127 -15.53 -3.48 -22.13
N GLU A 128 -15.33 -2.42 -22.91
CA GLU A 128 -14.92 -2.52 -24.32
C GLU A 128 -13.53 -3.15 -24.45
N GLY A 129 -12.59 -2.78 -23.57
CA GLY A 129 -11.26 -3.39 -23.52
C GLY A 129 -11.30 -4.89 -23.23
N ILE A 130 -12.08 -5.30 -22.22
CA ILE A 130 -12.32 -6.72 -21.89
C ILE A 130 -12.86 -7.47 -23.10
N LYS A 131 -13.82 -6.89 -23.83
CA LYS A 131 -14.37 -7.51 -25.03
C LYS A 131 -13.28 -7.79 -26.07
N TYR A 132 -12.44 -6.81 -26.39
CA TYR A 132 -11.37 -6.99 -27.36
C TYR A 132 -10.32 -8.01 -26.91
N TYR A 133 -9.96 -8.03 -25.63
CA TYR A 133 -9.05 -9.03 -25.10
C TYR A 133 -9.61 -10.45 -25.23
N LEU A 134 -10.86 -10.68 -24.89
CA LEU A 134 -11.48 -12.00 -25.05
C LEU A 134 -11.64 -12.37 -26.53
N GLU A 135 -12.08 -11.44 -27.36
CA GLU A 135 -12.23 -11.64 -28.82
C GLU A 135 -10.88 -11.99 -29.48
N SER A 136 -9.76 -11.46 -28.98
CA SER A 136 -8.43 -11.78 -29.51
C SER A 136 -8.09 -13.28 -29.44
N LEU A 137 -8.62 -13.99 -28.43
CA LEU A 137 -8.40 -15.44 -28.29
C LEU A 137 -9.14 -16.25 -29.35
N ASP A 138 -10.25 -15.73 -29.90
CA ASP A 138 -11.01 -16.42 -30.94
C ASP A 138 -10.20 -16.51 -32.25
N TYR A 139 -9.33 -15.53 -32.49
CA TYR A 139 -8.46 -15.47 -33.67
C TYR A 139 -7.13 -16.24 -33.52
N LEU A 140 -6.79 -16.68 -32.30
CA LEU A 140 -5.54 -17.36 -32.02
C LEU A 140 -5.55 -18.78 -32.62
N GLU A 141 -4.54 -19.11 -33.44
CA GLU A 141 -4.44 -20.39 -34.15
C GLU A 141 -3.71 -21.45 -33.34
N THR A 142 -2.78 -21.03 -32.48
CA THR A 142 -1.93 -21.88 -31.65
C THR A 142 -2.08 -21.52 -30.17
N PRO A 143 -1.93 -22.46 -29.21
CA PRO A 143 -2.11 -22.14 -27.79
C PRO A 143 -1.31 -20.93 -27.28
N SER A 144 -0.12 -20.72 -27.85
CA SER A 144 0.65 -19.48 -27.73
C SER A 144 1.29 -19.09 -29.06
N PHE A 145 1.66 -17.82 -29.19
CA PHE A 145 2.32 -17.23 -30.33
C PHE A 145 3.36 -16.19 -29.86
N THR A 146 4.61 -16.35 -30.26
CA THR A 146 5.67 -15.39 -29.92
C THR A 146 5.82 -14.35 -31.04
N TRP A 147 5.72 -13.08 -30.68
CA TRP A 147 5.91 -11.94 -31.58
C TRP A 147 6.83 -10.92 -30.91
N ASN A 148 8.02 -10.66 -31.47
CA ASN A 148 8.98 -9.66 -30.94
C ASN A 148 9.20 -9.78 -29.42
N ASP A 149 9.60 -10.97 -28.96
CA ASP A 149 9.81 -11.34 -27.54
C ASP A 149 8.56 -11.27 -26.63
N PHE A 150 7.40 -10.94 -27.20
CA PHE A 150 6.11 -11.02 -26.54
C PHE A 150 5.45 -12.37 -26.82
N GLU A 151 5.30 -13.18 -25.78
CA GLU A 151 4.47 -14.38 -25.85
C GLU A 151 3.00 -14.02 -25.63
N PHE A 152 2.22 -14.16 -26.70
CA PHE A 152 0.76 -14.02 -26.69
C PHE A 152 0.10 -15.37 -26.49
N SER A 153 -0.75 -15.48 -25.49
CA SER A 153 -1.44 -16.70 -25.08
C SER A 153 -2.70 -16.34 -24.27
N LYS A 154 -3.40 -17.35 -23.76
CA LYS A 154 -4.47 -17.15 -22.78
C LYS A 154 -3.97 -16.54 -21.47
N VAL A 155 -2.73 -16.82 -21.06
CA VAL A 155 -2.19 -16.37 -19.77
C VAL A 155 -2.20 -14.85 -19.67
N ASN A 156 -1.60 -14.15 -20.64
CA ASN A 156 -1.59 -12.68 -20.64
C ASN A 156 -3.00 -12.11 -20.80
N VAL A 157 -3.83 -12.68 -21.68
CA VAL A 157 -5.21 -12.21 -21.87
C VAL A 157 -6.02 -12.32 -20.58
N PHE A 158 -6.02 -13.47 -19.91
CA PHE A 158 -6.75 -13.65 -18.66
C PHE A 158 -6.21 -12.76 -17.55
N CYS A 159 -4.90 -12.51 -17.49
CA CYS A 159 -4.33 -11.58 -16.54
C CYS A 159 -4.81 -10.13 -16.76
N ASP A 160 -4.79 -9.65 -18.00
CA ASP A 160 -5.21 -8.28 -18.34
C ASP A 160 -6.74 -8.11 -18.15
N VAL A 161 -7.53 -9.12 -18.53
CA VAL A 161 -8.97 -9.14 -18.26
C VAL A 161 -9.26 -9.10 -16.76
N GLY A 162 -8.56 -9.90 -15.95
CA GLY A 162 -8.67 -9.87 -14.49
C GLY A 162 -8.38 -8.49 -13.92
N ARG A 163 -7.33 -7.82 -14.40
CA ARG A 163 -6.99 -6.43 -14.02
C ARG A 163 -8.13 -5.46 -14.38
N LEU A 164 -8.67 -5.54 -15.59
CA LEU A 164 -9.77 -4.65 -16.00
C LEU A 164 -11.05 -4.86 -15.17
N TYR A 165 -11.36 -6.10 -14.79
CA TYR A 165 -12.47 -6.37 -13.88
C TYR A 165 -12.25 -5.74 -12.49
N MET A 166 -11.03 -5.74 -11.97
CA MET A 166 -10.70 -4.98 -10.75
C MET A 166 -10.98 -3.48 -10.94
N MET A 167 -10.57 -2.89 -12.07
CA MET A 167 -10.74 -1.46 -12.34
C MET A 167 -12.21 -1.02 -12.42
N ILE A 168 -13.13 -1.95 -12.73
CA ILE A 168 -14.58 -1.68 -12.74
C ILE A 168 -15.31 -2.14 -11.45
N ASN A 169 -14.55 -2.58 -10.44
CA ASN A 169 -15.03 -3.11 -9.16
C ASN A 169 -15.92 -4.36 -9.31
N ASP A 170 -15.60 -5.23 -10.27
CA ASP A 170 -16.24 -6.54 -10.43
C ASP A 170 -15.31 -7.64 -9.89
N ALA A 171 -15.42 -7.88 -8.58
CA ALA A 171 -14.56 -8.80 -7.86
C ALA A 171 -14.75 -10.26 -8.31
N GLU A 172 -15.98 -10.66 -8.66
CA GLU A 172 -16.30 -12.04 -9.07
C GLU A 172 -15.57 -12.41 -10.36
N ASN A 173 -15.71 -11.56 -11.39
CA ASN A 173 -15.01 -11.79 -12.65
C ASN A 173 -13.50 -11.59 -12.53
N GLY A 174 -13.04 -10.63 -11.71
CA GLY A 174 -11.61 -10.47 -11.40
C GLY A 174 -11.00 -11.75 -10.85
N ILE A 175 -11.62 -12.35 -9.82
CA ILE A 175 -11.19 -13.62 -9.24
C ILE A 175 -11.20 -14.74 -10.28
N LYS A 176 -12.29 -14.85 -11.06
CA LYS A 176 -12.42 -15.86 -12.12
C LYS A 176 -11.24 -15.80 -13.10
N TYR A 177 -10.95 -14.63 -13.66
CA TYR A 177 -9.93 -14.50 -14.69
C TYR A 177 -8.50 -14.62 -14.16
N PHE A 178 -8.19 -14.15 -12.95
CA PHE A 178 -6.88 -14.43 -12.36
C PHE A 178 -6.69 -15.92 -12.03
N ASN A 179 -7.73 -16.62 -11.60
CA ASN A 179 -7.64 -18.08 -11.41
C ASN A 179 -7.45 -18.81 -12.75
N LEU A 180 -8.17 -18.41 -13.81
CA LEU A 180 -7.93 -18.95 -15.16
C LEU A 180 -6.49 -18.68 -15.62
N CYS A 181 -5.96 -17.48 -15.37
CA CYS A 181 -4.56 -17.13 -15.65
C CYS A 181 -3.58 -18.09 -14.95
N LEU A 182 -3.75 -18.33 -13.64
CA LEU A 182 -2.91 -19.26 -12.87
C LEU A 182 -3.07 -20.72 -13.33
N GLN A 183 -4.28 -21.13 -13.73
CA GLN A 183 -4.54 -22.47 -14.25
C GLN A 183 -3.83 -22.72 -15.59
N GLU A 184 -3.87 -21.76 -16.52
CA GLU A 184 -3.22 -21.87 -17.83
C GLU A 184 -1.68 -21.92 -17.71
N MET A 185 -1.09 -21.36 -16.65
CA MET A 185 0.35 -21.52 -16.37
C MET A 185 0.74 -22.95 -15.93
N ASN A 186 -0.24 -23.79 -15.58
CA ASN A 186 -0.02 -25.18 -15.15
C ASN A 186 1.06 -25.32 -14.05
N GLY A 187 1.10 -24.37 -13.11
CA GLY A 187 2.05 -24.37 -11.99
C GLY A 187 3.43 -23.76 -12.28
N ASP A 188 3.67 -23.18 -13.47
CA ASP A 188 4.90 -22.43 -13.76
C ASP A 188 4.95 -21.11 -12.98
N LYS A 189 5.68 -21.12 -11.86
CA LYS A 189 5.89 -19.94 -11.00
C LYS A 189 6.91 -18.95 -11.58
N ASN A 190 7.70 -19.35 -12.57
CA ASN A 190 8.65 -18.45 -13.24
C ASN A 190 7.97 -17.62 -14.33
N ASN A 191 6.72 -17.95 -14.68
CA ASN A 191 5.94 -17.14 -15.60
C ASN A 191 5.75 -15.74 -15.02
N ARG A 192 6.10 -14.71 -15.79
CA ARG A 192 6.05 -13.30 -15.35
C ARG A 192 4.67 -12.84 -14.87
N TYR A 193 3.60 -13.54 -15.25
CA TYR A 193 2.23 -13.22 -14.83
C TYR A 193 1.82 -13.91 -13.52
N TYR A 194 2.59 -14.85 -12.98
CA TYR A 194 2.29 -15.57 -11.74
C TYR A 194 2.13 -14.61 -10.55
N ASP A 195 3.11 -13.73 -10.37
CA ASP A 195 3.08 -12.74 -9.29
C ASP A 195 2.01 -11.67 -9.52
N ILE A 196 1.76 -11.28 -10.78
CA ILE A 196 0.70 -10.32 -11.13
C ILE A 196 -0.68 -10.88 -10.78
N ALA A 197 -0.96 -12.14 -11.12
CA ALA A 197 -2.24 -12.77 -10.85
C ALA A 197 -2.47 -12.99 -9.35
N ASN A 198 -1.44 -13.43 -8.61
CA ASN A 198 -1.53 -13.53 -7.15
C ASN A 198 -1.70 -12.15 -6.51
N PHE A 199 -1.02 -11.10 -7.00
CA PHE A 199 -1.18 -9.76 -6.46
C PHE A 199 -2.60 -9.25 -6.68
N GLY A 200 -3.17 -9.45 -7.88
CA GLY A 200 -4.55 -9.13 -8.21
C GLY A 200 -5.56 -9.84 -7.30
N LEU A 201 -5.42 -11.16 -7.11
CA LEU A 201 -6.25 -11.92 -6.18
C LEU A 201 -6.11 -11.43 -4.74
N GLY A 202 -4.89 -11.18 -4.28
CA GLY A 202 -4.61 -10.64 -2.95
C GLY A 202 -5.33 -9.31 -2.70
N GLN A 203 -5.26 -8.39 -3.66
CA GLN A 203 -5.96 -7.11 -3.61
C GLN A 203 -7.49 -7.27 -3.58
N ILE A 204 -8.04 -8.14 -4.44
CA ILE A 204 -9.49 -8.38 -4.45
C ILE A 204 -9.96 -8.96 -3.11
N TYR A 205 -9.27 -9.99 -2.59
CA TYR A 205 -9.65 -10.58 -1.31
C TYR A 205 -9.49 -9.60 -0.15
N LYS A 206 -8.46 -8.74 -0.17
CA LYS A 206 -8.30 -7.66 0.81
C LYS A 206 -9.49 -6.70 0.76
N PHE A 207 -9.91 -6.28 -0.44
CA PHE A 207 -11.07 -5.41 -0.66
C PHE A 207 -12.38 -6.05 -0.17
N LEU A 208 -12.54 -7.36 -0.35
CA LEU A 208 -13.68 -8.13 0.14
C LEU A 208 -13.64 -8.44 1.66
N GLY A 209 -12.60 -7.99 2.38
CA GLY A 209 -12.42 -8.31 3.80
C GLY A 209 -12.02 -9.77 4.09
N SER A 210 -11.69 -10.55 3.05
CA SER A 210 -11.24 -11.94 3.17
C SER A 210 -9.73 -11.98 3.44
N SER A 211 -9.34 -11.50 4.62
CA SER A 211 -7.93 -11.29 4.97
C SER A 211 -7.07 -12.55 4.86
N ASP A 212 -7.56 -13.71 5.30
CA ASP A 212 -6.77 -14.95 5.24
C ASP A 212 -6.50 -15.39 3.79
N SER A 213 -7.47 -15.24 2.88
CA SER A 213 -7.28 -15.52 1.45
C SER A 213 -6.27 -14.55 0.81
N ALA A 214 -6.33 -13.27 1.16
CA ALA A 214 -5.36 -12.29 0.68
C ALA A 214 -3.93 -12.62 1.14
N VAL A 215 -3.76 -13.04 2.40
CA VAL A 215 -2.47 -13.47 2.95
C VAL A 215 -1.89 -14.65 2.17
N VAL A 216 -2.72 -15.64 1.79
CA VAL A 216 -2.27 -16.78 0.97
C VAL A 216 -1.64 -16.30 -0.34
N HIS A 217 -2.31 -15.40 -1.06
CA HIS A 217 -1.81 -14.93 -2.34
C HIS A 217 -0.56 -14.05 -2.24
N PHE A 218 -0.48 -13.16 -1.25
CA PHE A 218 0.76 -12.40 -1.04
C PHE A 218 1.93 -13.30 -0.61
N ASN A 219 1.67 -14.36 0.18
CA ASN A 219 2.71 -15.34 0.52
C ASN A 219 3.16 -16.18 -0.69
N ASN A 220 2.28 -16.48 -1.65
CA ASN A 220 2.68 -17.13 -2.90
C ASN A 220 3.72 -16.31 -3.67
N ILE A 221 3.53 -14.98 -3.74
CA ILE A 221 4.52 -14.06 -4.33
C ILE A 221 5.83 -14.14 -3.55
N LEU A 222 5.77 -14.05 -2.21
CA LEU A 222 6.97 -14.08 -1.37
C LEU A 222 7.71 -15.42 -1.36
N ALA A 223 7.04 -16.51 -1.75
CA ALA A 223 7.69 -17.80 -1.96
C ALA A 223 8.56 -17.81 -3.23
N ASN A 224 8.19 -17.03 -4.25
CA ASN A 224 8.95 -16.86 -5.49
C ASN A 224 9.99 -15.74 -5.36
N GLU A 225 9.56 -14.59 -4.84
CA GLU A 225 10.37 -13.39 -4.64
C GLU A 225 10.33 -12.95 -3.16
N PRO A 226 11.19 -13.51 -2.29
CA PRO A 226 11.18 -13.18 -0.86
C PRO A 226 11.42 -11.71 -0.51
N GLY A 227 11.95 -10.93 -1.46
CA GLY A 227 12.18 -9.49 -1.35
C GLY A 227 11.14 -8.62 -2.05
N ASN A 228 10.00 -9.17 -2.49
CA ASN A 228 8.97 -8.37 -3.15
C ASN A 228 8.34 -7.37 -2.18
N LEU A 229 8.73 -6.10 -2.28
CA LEU A 229 8.30 -5.04 -1.37
C LEU A 229 6.79 -4.77 -1.46
N ASN A 230 6.18 -4.92 -2.64
CA ASN A 230 4.74 -4.70 -2.79
C ASN A 230 3.95 -5.74 -1.97
N ALA A 231 4.29 -7.03 -2.09
CA ALA A 231 3.64 -8.08 -1.32
C ALA A 231 3.91 -7.96 0.19
N LEU A 232 5.13 -7.56 0.61
CA LEU A 232 5.44 -7.30 2.01
C LEU A 232 4.62 -6.15 2.58
N SER A 233 4.52 -5.02 1.87
CA SER A 233 3.71 -3.87 2.31
C SER A 233 2.23 -4.24 2.46
N GLU A 234 1.68 -4.99 1.51
CA GLU A 234 0.29 -5.45 1.57
C GLU A 234 0.01 -6.38 2.75
N LEU A 235 0.95 -7.29 3.06
CA LEU A 235 0.84 -8.15 4.25
C LEU A 235 0.93 -7.33 5.55
N TYR A 236 1.84 -6.36 5.62
CA TYR A 236 1.94 -5.49 6.78
C TYR A 236 0.62 -4.74 7.02
N ASP A 237 0.07 -4.11 5.99
CA ASP A 237 -1.20 -3.39 6.08
C ASP A 237 -2.33 -4.30 6.56
N LEU A 238 -2.39 -5.52 6.03
CA LEU A 238 -3.41 -6.50 6.41
C LEU A 238 -3.26 -6.95 7.87
N TYR A 239 -2.05 -7.28 8.31
CA TYR A 239 -1.80 -7.69 9.68
C TYR A 239 -2.03 -6.55 10.68
N PHE A 240 -1.63 -5.33 10.33
CA PHE A 240 -1.90 -4.15 11.15
C PHE A 240 -3.39 -3.92 11.33
N ASN A 241 -4.16 -3.93 10.24
CA ASN A 241 -5.60 -3.66 10.27
C ASN A 241 -6.42 -4.79 10.92
N THR A 242 -5.91 -6.02 10.91
CA THR A 242 -6.56 -7.18 11.55
C THR A 242 -6.11 -7.43 12.99
N GLY A 243 -5.24 -6.58 13.55
CA GLY A 243 -4.74 -6.72 14.92
C GLY A 243 -3.69 -7.83 15.12
N LYS A 244 -3.19 -8.43 14.03
CA LYS A 244 -2.14 -9.46 14.01
C LYS A 244 -0.76 -8.81 14.13
N TYR A 245 -0.51 -8.12 15.25
CA TYR A 245 0.63 -7.20 15.38
C TYR A 245 2.00 -7.91 15.39
N ASP A 246 2.08 -9.14 15.89
CA ASP A 246 3.35 -9.89 15.91
C ASP A 246 3.75 -10.34 14.48
N GLU A 247 2.77 -10.76 13.66
CA GLU A 247 2.98 -11.06 12.24
C GLU A 247 3.33 -9.79 11.44
N GLY A 248 2.64 -8.68 11.70
CA GLY A 248 2.98 -7.37 11.13
C GLY A 248 4.41 -6.95 11.46
N PHE A 249 4.85 -7.18 12.71
CA PHE A 249 6.21 -6.89 13.14
C PHE A 249 7.26 -7.75 12.43
N ALA A 250 6.97 -9.03 12.21
CA ALA A 250 7.85 -9.91 11.44
C ALA A 250 8.02 -9.41 9.99
N VAL A 251 6.93 -8.96 9.35
CA VAL A 251 6.94 -8.41 7.99
C VAL A 251 7.76 -7.11 7.92
N VAL A 252 7.47 -6.12 8.77
CA VAL A 252 8.21 -4.85 8.80
C VAL A 252 9.68 -5.09 9.13
N SER A 253 9.99 -6.09 9.96
CA SER A 253 11.39 -6.44 10.25
C SER A 253 12.15 -6.98 9.04
N ARG A 254 11.48 -7.71 8.13
CA ARG A 254 12.08 -8.11 6.86
C ARG A 254 12.36 -6.90 5.97
N ILE A 255 11.40 -5.98 5.84
CA ILE A 255 11.57 -4.73 5.08
C ILE A 255 12.74 -3.91 5.66
N ASP A 256 12.72 -3.62 6.96
CA ASP A 256 13.76 -2.89 7.69
C ASP A 256 15.16 -3.50 7.47
N SER A 257 15.28 -4.83 7.51
CA SER A 257 16.56 -5.52 7.28
C SER A 257 17.08 -5.31 5.86
N MET A 258 16.21 -5.47 4.85
CA MET A 258 16.58 -5.26 3.44
C MET A 258 17.01 -3.82 3.17
N ILE A 259 16.21 -2.86 3.64
CA ILE A 259 16.47 -1.44 3.46
C ILE A 259 17.72 -1.02 4.24
N THR A 260 17.95 -1.57 5.43
CA THR A 260 19.16 -1.27 6.24
C THR A 260 20.41 -1.68 5.48
N LYS A 261 20.41 -2.87 4.85
CA LYS A 261 21.52 -3.32 4.01
C LYS A 261 21.78 -2.35 2.87
N VAL A 262 20.74 -1.99 2.10
CA VAL A 262 20.87 -1.04 0.98
C VAL A 262 21.37 0.33 1.44
N TYR A 263 20.82 0.85 2.54
CA TYR A 263 21.22 2.14 3.09
C TYR A 263 22.70 2.14 3.53
N ASN A 264 23.14 1.10 4.25
CA ASN A 264 24.52 0.97 4.71
C ASN A 264 25.51 0.87 3.53
N ASP A 265 25.16 0.10 2.51
CA ASP A 265 25.96 -0.02 1.29
C ASP A 265 26.02 1.31 0.52
N LEU A 266 24.97 2.12 0.57
CA LEU A 266 24.93 3.44 -0.07
C LEU A 266 25.79 4.47 0.66
N ILE A 267 25.68 4.59 1.98
CA ILE A 267 26.43 5.62 2.74
C ILE A 267 27.94 5.40 2.72
N GLN A 268 28.41 4.17 2.48
CA GLN A 268 29.83 3.86 2.35
C GLN A 268 30.41 4.24 0.99
N ARG A 269 29.58 4.49 -0.03
CA ARG A 269 30.07 4.86 -1.37
C ARG A 269 30.51 6.32 -1.38
N LYS A 270 31.77 6.56 -1.77
CA LYS A 270 32.35 7.91 -1.87
C LYS A 270 31.53 8.88 -2.75
N ASN A 271 30.86 8.35 -3.78
CA ASN A 271 30.07 9.12 -4.74
C ASN A 271 28.56 8.85 -4.61
N ALA A 272 28.07 8.45 -3.44
CA ALA A 272 26.64 8.22 -3.22
C ALA A 272 25.84 9.51 -3.51
N GLN A 273 24.80 9.39 -4.33
CA GLN A 273 23.89 10.51 -4.54
C GLN A 273 23.14 10.79 -3.24
N LYS A 274 23.18 12.04 -2.77
CA LYS A 274 22.54 12.47 -1.52
C LYS A 274 21.04 12.16 -1.53
N ASP A 275 20.38 12.29 -2.67
CA ASP A 275 18.95 12.02 -2.80
C ASP A 275 18.63 10.53 -2.61
N SER A 276 19.48 9.63 -3.10
CA SER A 276 19.35 8.18 -2.84
C SER A 276 19.52 7.87 -1.36
N VAL A 277 20.55 8.44 -0.72
CA VAL A 277 20.78 8.26 0.73
C VAL A 277 19.58 8.76 1.53
N ASN A 278 19.04 9.93 1.20
CA ASN A 278 17.86 10.49 1.85
C ASN A 278 16.61 9.64 1.62
N TYR A 279 16.42 9.12 0.40
CA TYR A 279 15.29 8.25 0.06
C TYR A 279 15.28 7.00 0.93
N PHE A 280 16.37 6.25 0.99
CA PHE A 280 16.46 5.05 1.83
C PHE A 280 16.45 5.38 3.33
N GLY A 281 17.03 6.51 3.75
CA GLY A 281 16.95 6.97 5.12
C GLY A 281 15.51 7.27 5.58
N ASN A 282 14.67 7.83 4.69
CA ASN A 282 13.25 8.05 4.95
C ASN A 282 12.48 6.73 5.05
N ILE A 283 12.79 5.74 4.20
CA ILE A 283 12.17 4.41 4.30
C ILE A 283 12.53 3.77 5.64
N LEU A 284 13.81 3.81 6.05
CA LEU A 284 14.21 3.31 7.36
C LEU A 284 13.47 4.02 8.49
N TYR A 285 13.39 5.35 8.44
CA TYR A 285 12.62 6.12 9.41
C TYR A 285 11.17 5.60 9.52
N ASN A 286 10.49 5.38 8.39
CA ASN A 286 9.12 4.88 8.37
C ASN A 286 9.02 3.47 8.96
N THR A 287 9.92 2.55 8.61
CA THR A 287 9.90 1.19 9.18
C THR A 287 10.09 1.19 10.71
N LYS A 288 10.90 2.12 11.26
CA LYS A 288 11.03 2.27 12.73
C LYS A 288 9.76 2.85 13.35
N MET A 289 9.11 3.81 12.69
CA MET A 289 7.81 4.32 13.13
C MET A 289 6.75 3.22 13.14
N GLU A 290 6.67 2.40 12.08
CA GLU A 290 5.73 1.28 11.96
C GLU A 290 5.95 0.23 13.05
N LYS A 291 7.20 -0.16 13.33
CA LYS A 291 7.54 -1.02 14.48
C LYS A 291 7.09 -0.40 15.80
N GLY A 292 7.29 0.91 15.98
CA GLY A 292 6.79 1.65 17.14
C GLY A 292 5.27 1.57 17.28
N HIS A 293 4.53 1.77 16.18
CA HIS A 293 3.07 1.69 16.14
C HIS A 293 2.55 0.28 16.41
N LEU A 294 3.19 -0.76 15.85
CA LEU A 294 2.83 -2.15 16.10
C LEU A 294 2.96 -2.49 17.58
N MET A 295 4.10 -2.14 18.20
CA MET A 295 4.33 -2.36 19.63
C MET A 295 3.35 -1.56 20.50
N PHE A 296 3.03 -0.33 20.09
CA PHE A 296 2.02 0.48 20.79
C PHE A 296 0.65 -0.20 20.77
N ASN A 297 0.17 -0.62 19.61
CA ASN A 297 -1.14 -1.26 19.48
C ASN A 297 -1.18 -2.65 20.16
N ALA A 298 -0.05 -3.34 20.22
CA ALA A 298 0.14 -4.56 21.02
C ALA A 298 0.26 -4.28 22.54
N GLN A 299 0.13 -3.03 22.99
CA GLN A 299 0.30 -2.59 24.38
C GLN A 299 1.70 -2.85 24.97
N LYS A 300 2.70 -3.10 24.11
CA LYS A 300 4.12 -3.27 24.44
C LYS A 300 4.81 -1.89 24.43
N PHE A 301 4.39 -0.99 25.31
CA PHE A 301 4.82 0.42 25.29
C PHE A 301 6.34 0.61 25.44
N ASP A 302 7.01 -0.22 26.25
CA ASP A 302 8.47 -0.17 26.42
C ASP A 302 9.21 -0.41 25.10
N GLU A 303 8.73 -1.37 24.30
CA GLU A 303 9.29 -1.68 22.99
C GLU A 303 8.95 -0.58 21.98
N SER A 304 7.75 -0.03 22.06
CA SER A 304 7.32 1.11 21.24
C SER A 304 8.27 2.31 21.42
N VAL A 305 8.62 2.66 22.67
CA VAL A 305 9.59 3.74 22.97
C VAL A 305 10.94 3.46 22.32
N LYS A 306 11.43 2.21 22.33
CA LYS A 306 12.73 1.85 21.71
C LYS A 306 12.72 2.16 20.21
N PHE A 307 11.69 1.74 19.49
CA PHE A 307 11.62 1.96 18.05
C PHE A 307 11.43 3.43 17.66
N TYR A 308 10.64 4.20 18.41
CA TYR A 308 10.55 5.63 18.17
C TYR A 308 11.88 6.36 18.45
N LYS A 309 12.69 5.89 19.40
CA LYS A 309 14.05 6.43 19.60
C LYS A 309 14.95 6.11 18.40
N GLU A 310 14.84 4.91 17.83
CA GLU A 310 15.54 4.55 16.58
C GLU A 310 15.11 5.46 15.42
N ALA A 311 13.79 5.68 15.25
CA ALA A 311 13.27 6.60 14.25
C ALA A 311 13.82 8.04 14.46
N TYR A 312 13.90 8.50 15.71
CA TYR A 312 14.39 9.83 16.04
C TYR A 312 15.86 10.04 15.66
N LYS A 313 16.69 9.00 15.75
CA LYS A 313 18.09 9.04 15.33
C LYS A 313 18.23 9.27 13.81
N LEU A 314 17.28 8.75 13.02
CA LEU A 314 17.25 8.93 11.58
C LEU A 314 16.70 10.30 11.19
N LYS A 315 15.65 10.74 11.88
CA LYS A 315 14.98 12.01 11.58
C LYS A 315 14.43 12.66 12.86
N LYS A 316 15.12 13.69 13.32
CA LYS A 316 14.71 14.48 14.49
C LYS A 316 13.47 15.30 14.16
N SER A 317 12.51 15.29 15.09
CA SER A 317 11.28 16.06 14.98
C SER A 317 10.67 16.34 16.35
N LYS A 318 10.22 17.58 16.59
CA LYS A 318 9.47 17.92 17.82
C LYS A 318 8.17 17.12 17.96
N LYS A 319 7.54 16.76 16.83
CA LYS A 319 6.35 15.89 16.84
C LYS A 319 6.69 14.49 17.32
N LEU A 320 7.78 13.89 16.82
CA LEU A 320 8.24 12.59 17.28
C LEU A 320 8.72 12.63 18.74
N LEU A 321 9.35 13.73 19.18
CA LEU A 321 9.66 13.94 20.58
C LEU A 321 8.39 13.95 21.45
N SER A 322 7.30 14.57 20.97
CA SER A 322 6.00 14.50 21.64
C SER A 322 5.45 13.07 21.71
N VAL A 323 5.56 12.26 20.64
CA VAL A 323 5.22 10.81 20.71
C VAL A 323 6.03 10.12 21.79
N LEU A 324 7.36 10.30 21.78
CA LEU A 324 8.25 9.67 22.74
C LEU A 324 7.88 10.03 24.18
N LYS A 325 7.52 11.30 24.43
CA LYS A 325 7.02 11.78 25.73
C LYS A 325 5.77 11.01 26.16
N LYS A 326 4.76 10.92 25.28
CA LYS A 326 3.51 10.17 25.54
C LYS A 326 3.79 8.70 25.82
N MET A 327 4.58 8.05 24.96
CA MET A 327 4.88 6.63 25.07
C MET A 327 5.68 6.28 26.31
N THR A 328 6.60 7.16 26.73
CA THR A 328 7.39 6.99 27.96
C THR A 328 6.47 7.02 29.19
N ILE A 329 5.50 7.94 29.23
CA ILE A 329 4.48 7.99 30.28
C ILE A 329 3.65 6.70 30.28
N LEU A 330 3.16 6.25 29.12
CA LEU A 330 2.34 5.03 29.04
C LEU A 330 3.11 3.78 29.45
N SER A 331 4.38 3.68 29.04
CA SER A 331 5.32 2.66 29.47
C SER A 331 5.44 2.61 30.99
N GLU A 332 5.73 3.74 31.64
CA GLU A 332 5.86 3.79 33.09
C GLU A 332 4.55 3.43 33.82
N MET A 333 3.42 3.93 33.34
CA MET A 333 2.10 3.63 33.90
C MET A 333 1.78 2.14 33.75
N SER A 334 2.00 1.56 32.57
CA SER A 334 1.76 0.14 32.30
C SER A 334 2.65 -0.77 33.14
N GLN A 335 3.93 -0.44 33.33
CA GLN A 335 4.83 -1.20 34.21
C GLN A 335 4.33 -1.26 35.66
N LYS A 336 3.60 -0.23 36.11
CA LYS A 336 2.96 -0.16 37.43
C LYS A 336 1.57 -0.80 37.46
N GLY A 337 1.13 -1.45 36.38
CA GLY A 337 -0.17 -2.11 36.27
C GLY A 337 -1.35 -1.17 36.00
N PHE A 338 -1.08 0.10 35.67
CA PHE A 338 -2.14 1.04 35.31
C PHE A 338 -2.56 0.88 33.86
N VAL A 339 -3.88 0.89 33.65
CA VAL A 339 -4.51 0.88 32.33
C VAL A 339 -5.18 2.25 32.09
N PRO A 340 -5.09 2.81 30.87
CA PRO A 340 -5.76 4.05 30.52
C PRO A 340 -7.28 3.99 30.68
N VAL A 341 -7.88 5.07 31.16
CA VAL A 341 -9.34 5.24 31.17
C VAL A 341 -9.73 5.98 29.89
N VAL A 342 -10.47 5.30 29.01
CA VAL A 342 -10.74 5.76 27.64
C VAL A 342 -12.21 5.73 27.27
N LYS A 343 -12.63 6.63 26.38
CA LYS A 343 -13.94 6.65 25.74
C LYS A 343 -13.75 6.77 24.23
N ASP A 344 -14.35 5.86 23.47
CA ASP A 344 -14.30 5.86 22.00
C ASP A 344 -12.85 5.96 21.45
N GLY A 345 -11.91 5.29 22.13
CA GLY A 345 -10.48 5.29 21.77
C GLY A 345 -9.69 6.53 22.21
N LEU A 346 -10.31 7.50 22.88
CA LEU A 346 -9.66 8.70 23.41
C LEU A 346 -9.51 8.63 24.92
N PHE A 347 -8.44 9.23 25.46
CA PHE A 347 -8.28 9.35 26.90
C PHE A 347 -9.37 10.24 27.47
N ILE A 348 -10.00 9.79 28.55
CA ILE A 348 -10.84 10.66 29.37
C ILE A 348 -9.91 11.60 30.14
N SER A 349 -10.15 12.92 30.04
CA SER A 349 -9.33 13.93 30.68
C SER A 349 -10.15 15.07 31.30
N LYS A 350 -9.53 15.76 32.26
CA LYS A 350 -10.03 16.99 32.87
C LYS A 350 -9.00 18.10 32.65
N GLY A 351 -9.12 18.80 31.53
CA GLY A 351 -8.06 19.70 31.08
C GLY A 351 -6.80 18.90 30.74
N ALA A 352 -5.67 19.19 31.41
CA ALA A 352 -4.40 18.48 31.21
C ALA A 352 -4.23 17.25 32.12
N GLU A 353 -5.29 16.82 32.81
CA GLU A 353 -5.29 15.68 33.71
C GLU A 353 -5.88 14.43 33.03
N TYR A 354 -5.09 13.37 32.91
CA TYR A 354 -5.45 12.12 32.22
C TYR A 354 -5.57 10.95 33.20
N PHE A 355 -6.62 10.14 33.08
CA PHE A 355 -6.96 9.15 34.09
C PHE A 355 -6.59 7.71 33.70
N PHE A 356 -6.23 6.94 34.71
CA PHE A 356 -5.78 5.56 34.67
C PHE A 356 -6.37 4.80 35.87
N TYR A 357 -6.49 3.49 35.77
CA TYR A 357 -6.96 2.65 36.87
C TYR A 357 -6.18 1.35 36.92
N ILE A 358 -6.25 0.64 38.05
CA ILE A 358 -5.66 -0.69 38.20
C ILE A 358 -6.80 -1.71 38.20
N PRO A 359 -6.89 -2.59 37.17
CA PRO A 359 -7.98 -3.57 37.09
C PRO A 359 -8.11 -4.47 38.32
N SER A 360 -6.98 -4.88 38.93
CA SER A 360 -6.97 -5.74 40.13
C SER A 360 -7.43 -5.03 41.41
N GLU A 361 -7.54 -3.70 41.40
CA GLU A 361 -8.02 -2.89 42.52
C GLU A 361 -9.49 -2.46 42.37
N LEU A 362 -10.14 -2.84 41.27
CA LEU A 362 -11.58 -2.67 41.08
C LEU A 362 -12.33 -3.84 41.74
N LYS A 363 -12.93 -3.59 42.92
CA LYS A 363 -13.53 -4.64 43.77
C LYS A 363 -14.99 -4.35 44.07
N GLN A 364 -15.85 -5.35 43.90
CA GLN A 364 -17.25 -5.27 44.31
C GLN A 364 -17.39 -5.52 45.81
N ASN A 365 -18.16 -4.66 46.47
CA ASN A 365 -18.56 -4.77 47.86
C ASN A 365 -19.87 -5.58 47.99
N ALA A 366 -20.16 -6.05 49.21
CA ALA A 366 -21.36 -6.85 49.50
C ALA A 366 -22.69 -6.12 49.18
N ASP A 367 -22.70 -4.78 49.26
CA ASP A 367 -23.88 -3.95 48.97
C ASP A 367 -24.03 -3.60 47.47
N SER A 368 -23.27 -4.29 46.61
CA SER A 368 -23.17 -4.04 45.17
C SER A 368 -22.55 -2.71 44.76
N SER A 369 -21.94 -1.96 45.68
CA SER A 369 -21.02 -0.88 45.32
C SER A 369 -19.65 -1.44 44.88
N TYR A 370 -18.84 -0.59 44.28
CA TYR A 370 -17.48 -0.89 43.84
C TYR A 370 -16.52 0.08 44.49
N ASN A 371 -15.38 -0.44 44.93
CA ASN A 371 -14.21 0.35 45.24
C ASN A 371 -13.26 0.33 44.04
N ALA A 372 -12.73 1.48 43.66
CA ALA A 372 -11.71 1.59 42.63
C ALA A 372 -10.58 2.51 43.08
N ALA A 373 -9.36 2.11 42.73
CA ALA A 373 -8.21 2.99 42.73
C ALA A 373 -8.05 3.60 41.34
N VAL A 374 -8.12 4.92 41.27
CA VAL A 374 -7.92 5.70 40.05
C VAL A 374 -6.70 6.56 40.27
N THR A 375 -5.85 6.68 39.26
CA THR A 375 -4.74 7.61 39.24
C THR A 375 -4.93 8.56 38.08
N SER A 376 -4.58 9.82 38.25
CA SER A 376 -4.41 10.74 37.15
C SER A 376 -2.97 11.23 37.05
N ILE A 377 -2.59 11.65 35.85
CA ILE A 377 -1.33 12.34 35.58
C ILE A 377 -1.63 13.71 34.96
N ILE A 378 -0.82 14.71 35.32
CA ILE A 378 -0.93 16.07 34.79
C ILE A 378 0.35 16.36 34.02
N THR A 379 0.22 16.41 32.70
CA THR A 379 1.36 16.24 31.78
C THR A 379 2.01 17.54 31.32
N GLY A 380 1.75 18.67 31.98
CA GLY A 380 2.44 19.95 31.72
C GLY A 380 2.39 20.43 30.26
N GLY A 381 1.39 20.02 29.48
CA GLY A 381 1.22 20.39 28.07
C GLY A 381 1.42 19.24 27.06
N VAL A 382 1.72 18.01 27.50
CA VAL A 382 1.73 16.84 26.62
C VAL A 382 0.32 16.27 26.49
N ASP A 383 -0.32 16.44 25.34
CA ASP A 383 -1.62 15.81 25.10
C ASP A 383 -1.46 14.29 24.92
N MET A 384 -2.11 13.48 25.76
CA MET A 384 -2.00 12.01 25.68
C MET A 384 -2.79 11.41 24.52
N ASN A 385 -3.70 12.16 23.88
CA ASN A 385 -4.42 11.68 22.70
C ASN A 385 -3.48 11.59 21.48
N LEU A 386 -3.64 10.54 20.68
CA LEU A 386 -2.74 10.20 19.56
C LEU A 386 -3.25 10.62 18.18
N SER A 387 -4.30 11.44 18.11
CA SER A 387 -5.02 11.80 16.89
C SER A 387 -4.20 12.51 15.80
N ASN A 388 -2.93 12.88 16.02
CA ASN A 388 -2.20 13.81 15.15
C ASN A 388 -0.69 13.50 14.93
N VAL A 389 -0.21 12.26 15.03
CA VAL A 389 1.26 12.02 15.08
C VAL A 389 1.91 11.22 13.97
N ILE A 390 1.32 11.23 12.77
CA ILE A 390 1.84 10.42 11.65
C ILE A 390 2.83 11.20 10.77
N GLU A 391 2.73 12.52 10.67
CA GLU A 391 3.64 13.32 9.82
C GLU A 391 4.69 14.07 10.63
N SER A 392 5.90 13.52 10.67
CA SER A 392 7.07 14.22 11.21
C SER A 392 7.99 14.61 10.04
N SER A 393 7.94 15.89 9.66
CA SER A 393 8.99 16.52 8.87
C SER A 393 10.23 16.70 9.75
N TYR A 394 11.40 16.77 9.11
CA TYR A 394 12.65 17.02 9.81
C TYR A 394 12.60 18.42 10.44
N ASP A 395 13.00 18.51 11.71
CA ASP A 395 13.05 19.77 12.45
C ASP A 395 14.42 19.95 13.09
N ALA A 396 15.22 20.86 12.52
CA ALA A 396 16.56 21.17 13.03
C ALA A 396 16.55 21.78 14.45
N SER A 397 15.41 22.33 14.89
CA SER A 397 15.25 22.87 16.24
C SER A 397 14.88 21.81 17.28
N ALA A 398 14.69 20.55 16.85
CA ALA A 398 14.49 19.44 17.75
C ALA A 398 15.83 19.05 18.42
N PRO A 399 15.81 18.66 19.72
CA PRO A 399 17.01 18.38 20.49
C PRO A 399 17.80 17.19 19.92
N ASP A 400 19.13 17.22 20.03
CA ASP A 400 19.97 16.14 19.51
C ASP A 400 19.78 14.82 20.24
N ASN A 401 19.59 14.88 21.56
CA ASN A 401 19.34 13.73 22.41
C ASN A 401 17.94 13.84 23.03
N PRO A 402 16.98 12.97 22.66
CA PRO A 402 15.63 13.00 23.21
C PRO A 402 15.58 12.54 24.68
N ASP A 403 16.56 11.78 25.19
CA ASP A 403 16.49 11.14 26.51
C ASP A 403 16.35 12.13 27.67
N LYS A 404 17.06 13.27 27.59
CA LYS A 404 16.98 14.33 28.62
C LYS A 404 15.60 15.00 28.64
N GLU A 405 14.95 15.08 27.49
CA GLU A 405 13.70 15.79 27.29
C GLU A 405 12.48 14.92 27.59
N ILE A 406 12.59 13.60 27.40
CA ILE A 406 11.52 12.63 27.70
C ILE A 406 11.52 12.14 29.14
N ALA A 407 12.58 12.44 29.92
CA ALA A 407 12.63 12.21 31.36
C ALA A 407 11.63 13.14 32.06
N LEU A 408 10.35 12.80 31.94
CA LEU A 408 9.24 13.67 32.31
C LEU A 408 8.98 13.62 33.80
N LYS A 409 8.88 14.81 34.36
CA LYS A 409 8.28 15.07 35.66
C LYS A 409 6.83 15.47 35.42
N TYR A 410 5.89 14.55 35.58
CA TYR A 410 4.45 14.86 35.60
C TYR A 410 3.95 14.85 37.04
N ALA A 411 2.97 15.71 37.34
CA ALA A 411 2.27 15.62 38.62
C ALA A 411 1.29 14.44 38.56
N LYS A 412 0.98 13.86 39.71
CA LYS A 412 0.13 12.67 39.83
C LYS A 412 -0.91 12.90 40.92
N ASN A 413 -2.16 12.53 40.68
CA ASN A 413 -3.14 12.40 41.74
C ASN A 413 -3.59 10.94 41.87
N GLU A 414 -3.79 10.47 43.10
CA GLU A 414 -4.34 9.15 43.40
C GLU A 414 -5.69 9.34 44.08
N TYR A 415 -6.69 8.61 43.62
CA TYR A 415 -8.07 8.66 44.08
C TYR A 415 -8.48 7.27 44.57
N SER A 416 -9.21 7.23 45.67
CA SER A 416 -10.01 6.06 46.04
C SER A 416 -11.48 6.43 45.94
N LEU A 417 -12.21 5.70 45.10
CA LEU A 417 -13.62 5.95 44.82
C LEU A 417 -14.47 4.77 45.28
N THR A 418 -15.64 5.05 45.85
CA THR A 418 -16.72 4.08 46.08
C THR A 418 -17.95 4.52 45.28
N PHE A 419 -18.50 3.65 44.43
CA PHE A 419 -19.63 4.01 43.54
C PHE A 419 -20.55 2.82 43.26
N LYS A 420 -21.77 3.09 42.76
CA LYS A 420 -22.70 2.06 42.26
C LYS A 420 -22.96 2.27 40.78
N CYS A 421 -22.91 1.21 39.99
CA CYS A 421 -23.18 1.31 38.56
C CYS A 421 -24.62 1.74 38.28
N GLY A 422 -24.79 2.59 37.27
CA GLY A 422 -26.07 3.25 36.96
C GLY A 422 -26.40 4.46 37.84
N ASN A 423 -25.53 4.84 38.79
CA ASN A 423 -25.70 6.03 39.62
C ASN A 423 -24.59 7.06 39.33
N ASN A 424 -24.96 8.35 39.34
CA ASN A 424 -24.00 9.45 39.23
C ASN A 424 -23.41 9.85 40.59
N ASN A 425 -23.97 9.36 41.69
CA ASN A 425 -23.45 9.60 43.03
C ASN A 425 -22.30 8.63 43.34
N TYR A 426 -21.21 9.17 43.87
CA TYR A 426 -20.04 8.41 44.30
C TYR A 426 -19.41 9.07 45.51
N THR A 427 -18.66 8.29 46.29
CA THR A 427 -17.86 8.77 47.40
C THR A 427 -16.41 8.78 46.97
N GLN A 428 -15.76 9.93 47.05
CA GLN A 428 -14.31 10.05 46.96
C GLN A 428 -13.76 9.86 48.38
N ASN A 429 -13.19 8.70 48.68
CA ASN A 429 -12.70 8.33 50.02
C ASN A 429 -11.48 9.16 50.42
N PHE A 430 -10.56 9.34 49.48
CA PHE A 430 -9.41 10.23 49.62
C PHE A 430 -8.87 10.65 48.26
N VAL A 431 -8.07 11.71 48.26
CA VAL A 431 -7.19 12.11 47.15
C VAL A 431 -5.78 12.35 47.69
N LYS A 432 -4.79 11.75 47.05
CA LYS A 432 -3.39 12.09 47.28
C LYS A 432 -2.85 12.85 46.09
N LYS A 433 -2.28 14.04 46.31
CA LYS A 433 -1.74 14.90 45.25
C LYS A 433 -0.23 14.93 45.34
N PHE A 434 0.44 14.68 44.23
CA PHE A 434 1.88 14.67 44.11
C PHE A 434 2.30 15.67 43.05
N ASN A 435 3.25 16.54 43.39
CA ASN A 435 3.82 17.44 42.39
C ASN A 435 4.72 16.67 41.40
N SER A 436 5.24 17.38 40.40
CA SER A 436 6.08 16.79 39.36
C SER A 436 7.43 16.23 39.88
N ALA A 437 7.85 16.59 41.09
CA ALA A 437 9.00 16.01 41.76
C ALA A 437 8.64 14.76 42.61
N GLY A 438 7.39 14.30 42.57
CA GLY A 438 6.90 13.18 43.37
C GLY A 438 6.66 13.52 44.85
N LYS A 439 6.76 14.79 45.25
CA LYS A 439 6.49 15.20 46.63
C LYS A 439 4.99 15.26 46.86
N ASN A 440 4.52 14.58 47.91
CA ASN A 440 3.13 14.69 48.36
C ASN A 440 2.84 16.12 48.84
N ILE A 441 1.81 16.72 48.26
CA ILE A 441 1.33 18.08 48.52
C ILE A 441 -0.16 18.09 48.94
N SER A 442 -0.69 16.93 49.37
CA SER A 442 -2.04 16.82 49.89
C SER A 442 -2.26 17.70 51.12
N THR A 443 -3.45 18.28 51.20
CA THR A 443 -3.96 18.97 52.38
C THR A 443 -4.71 18.00 53.30
N SER A 444 -4.95 18.40 54.55
CA SER A 444 -5.74 17.59 55.50
C SER A 444 -7.19 17.34 55.04
N ALA A 445 -7.74 18.21 54.19
CA ALA A 445 -9.06 18.04 53.59
C ALA A 445 -9.08 16.90 52.55
N ASP A 446 -7.97 16.65 51.85
CA ASP A 446 -7.90 15.64 50.79
C ASP A 446 -7.96 14.20 51.34
N GLY A 447 -7.74 13.99 52.64
CA GLY A 447 -7.82 12.67 53.29
C GLY A 447 -9.21 12.28 53.80
N LYS A 448 -10.23 13.13 53.66
CA LYS A 448 -11.58 12.88 54.19
C LYS A 448 -12.53 12.38 53.10
N PRO A 449 -13.41 11.40 53.39
CA PRO A 449 -14.45 11.00 52.45
C PRO A 449 -15.41 12.15 52.13
N VAL A 450 -15.69 12.34 50.84
CA VAL A 450 -16.66 13.34 50.35
C VAL A 450 -17.63 12.67 49.39
N SER A 451 -18.94 12.84 49.64
CA SER A 451 -19.99 12.41 48.72
C SER A 451 -20.16 13.44 47.60
N LEU A 452 -20.10 12.99 46.36
CA LEU A 452 -20.12 13.82 45.16
C LEU A 452 -21.15 13.26 44.16
N THR A 453 -21.61 14.13 43.26
CA THR A 453 -22.49 13.77 42.14
C THR A 453 -21.82 14.17 40.83
N ALA A 454 -21.53 13.21 39.96
CA ALA A 454 -21.02 13.45 38.62
C ALA A 454 -22.08 14.16 37.76
N LYS A 455 -21.68 15.25 37.08
CA LYS A 455 -22.59 15.95 36.17
C LYS A 455 -22.72 15.15 34.86
N PRO A 456 -23.91 15.13 34.24
CA PRO A 456 -24.08 14.52 32.92
C PRO A 456 -23.07 15.08 31.90
N GLY A 457 -22.39 14.19 31.17
CA GLY A 457 -21.36 14.52 30.19
C GLY A 457 -20.01 14.97 30.77
N SER A 458 -19.81 14.90 32.10
CA SER A 458 -18.52 15.27 32.71
C SER A 458 -17.52 14.12 32.66
N ALA A 459 -16.22 14.44 32.76
CA ALA A 459 -15.15 13.45 32.83
C ALA A 459 -15.37 12.46 33.98
N GLU A 460 -15.87 12.93 35.13
CA GLU A 460 -16.20 12.07 36.27
C GLU A 460 -17.29 11.05 35.92
N GLN A 461 -18.33 11.44 35.17
CA GLN A 461 -19.36 10.50 34.73
C GLN A 461 -18.77 9.45 33.78
N GLU A 462 -17.95 9.88 32.82
CA GLU A 462 -17.30 8.97 31.87
C GLU A 462 -16.34 7.99 32.56
N ILE A 463 -15.60 8.44 33.58
CA ILE A 463 -14.75 7.56 34.41
C ILE A 463 -15.62 6.51 35.11
N LEU A 464 -16.72 6.91 35.75
CA LEU A 464 -17.62 5.96 36.43
C LEU A 464 -18.23 4.96 35.44
N MET A 465 -18.67 5.41 34.26
CA MET A 465 -19.21 4.54 33.21
C MET A 465 -18.16 3.56 32.71
N PHE A 466 -16.93 4.02 32.49
CA PHE A 466 -15.82 3.16 32.09
C PHE A 466 -15.51 2.11 33.16
N LEU A 467 -15.41 2.51 34.43
CA LEU A 467 -15.14 1.57 35.54
C LEU A 467 -16.27 0.54 35.69
N CYS A 468 -17.53 0.91 35.45
CA CYS A 468 -18.63 -0.04 35.43
C CYS A 468 -18.50 -1.10 34.32
N ARG A 469 -18.16 -0.66 33.11
CA ARG A 469 -17.89 -1.59 32.00
C ARG A 469 -16.70 -2.50 32.32
N ALA A 470 -15.64 -1.95 32.91
CA ALA A 470 -14.48 -2.73 33.36
C ALA A 470 -14.83 -3.75 34.46
N ALA A 471 -15.84 -3.47 35.29
CA ALA A 471 -16.40 -4.40 36.25
C ALA A 471 -17.38 -5.42 35.64
N GLY A 472 -17.62 -5.40 34.33
CA GLY A 472 -18.56 -6.29 33.63
C GLY A 472 -20.04 -5.94 33.85
N LYS A 473 -20.36 -4.65 34.03
CA LYS A 473 -21.74 -4.15 34.21
C LYS A 473 -22.25 -3.32 33.05
#